data_AF-A0A838W943-F1
#
_entry.id   AF-A0A838W943-F1
#
_cell.length_a   1.000
_cell.length_b   1.000
_cell.length_c   1.000
_cell.angle_alpha   90.00
_cell.angle_beta   90.00
_cell.angle_gamma   90.00
#
_symmetry.space_group_name_H-M   'P 1'
#
loop_
_entity.id
_entity.type
_entity.pdbx_description
1 polymer ?
#
loop_
_entity_poly.entity_id
_entity_poly.type
_entity_poly.pdbx_seq_one_letter_code
_entity_poly.pdbx_strand_id
1 'polypeptide(L)' 'MKENVGTTDRVLRSIVGPAFLALGYTRLHGNEGSLAGLAAIAGGALILESAITRTCPVNAMLGINTR' A
#
# COMPACT_ATOMS: atom_id res chain seq x y z
N MET A 1 -15.91 4.82 -6.38
CA MET A 1 -16.07 3.68 -5.45
C MET A 1 -16.52 4.21 -4.10
N LYS A 2 -17.26 3.44 -3.29
CA LYS A 2 -17.63 3.84 -1.92
C LYS A 2 -16.42 3.65 -0.98
N GLU A 3 -16.27 4.51 0.01
CA GLU A 3 -15.26 4.35 1.07
C GLU A 3 -15.47 3.00 1.79
N ASN A 4 -14.39 2.22 1.92
CA ASN A 4 -14.40 0.89 2.54
C ASN A 4 -13.18 0.64 3.45
N VAL A 5 -12.42 1.70 3.73
CA VAL A 5 -11.25 1.73 4.60
C VAL A 5 -11.56 2.59 5.82
N GLY A 6 -11.58 1.98 7.02
CA GLY A 6 -11.83 2.69 8.27
C GLY A 6 -10.59 3.31 8.89
N THR A 7 -10.77 3.97 10.05
CA THR A 7 -9.72 4.78 10.68
C THR A 7 -8.49 3.96 11.09
N THR A 8 -8.67 2.83 11.77
CA THR A 8 -7.56 1.97 12.21
C THR A 8 -6.78 1.42 11.02
N ASP A 9 -7.51 0.93 10.03
CA ASP A 9 -6.97 0.40 8.78
C ASP A 9 -6.19 1.48 8.01
N ARG A 10 -6.73 2.70 7.94
CA ARG A 10 -6.09 3.87 7.33
C ARG A 10 -4.77 4.23 8.01
N VAL A 11 -4.74 4.25 9.35
CA VAL A 11 -3.51 4.54 10.11
C VAL A 11 -2.45 3.49 9.80
N LEU A 12 -2.81 2.20 9.83
CA LEU A 12 -1.88 1.13 9.49
C LEU A 12 -1.32 1.29 8.08
N ARG A 13 -2.17 1.56 7.08
CA ARG A 13 -1.75 1.76 5.68
C ARG A 13 -0.85 2.99 5.50
N SER A 14 -1.10 4.06 6.28
CA SER A 14 -0.25 5.27 6.27
C SER A 14 1.16 5.04 6.83
N ILE A 15 1.38 3.95 7.59
CA ILE A 15 2.68 3.56 8.11
C ILE A 15 3.32 2.49 7.20
N VAL A 16 2.56 1.44 6.87
CA VAL A 16 3.05 0.30 6.09
C VAL A 16 3.40 0.69 4.66
N GLY A 17 2.58 1.52 4.00
CA GLY A 17 2.83 1.97 2.63
C GLY A 17 4.18 2.67 2.47
N PRO A 18 4.47 3.74 3.22
CA PRO A 18 5.76 4.43 3.20
C PRO A 18 6.93 3.54 3.61
N ALA A 19 6.75 2.62 4.57
CA ALA A 19 7.80 1.67 4.94
C ALA A 19 8.19 0.76 3.76
N PHE A 20 7.20 0.25 3.02
CA PHE A 20 7.45 -0.56 1.82
C PHE A 20 8.11 0.25 0.70
N LEU A 21 7.72 1.51 0.51
CA LEU A 21 8.38 2.42 -0.45
C LEU A 21 9.86 2.62 -0.09
N ALA A 22 10.18 2.91 1.18
CA ALA A 22 11.54 3.11 1.63
C ALA A 22 12.39 1.84 1.46
N LEU A 23 11.87 0.68 1.91
CA LEU A 23 12.57 -0.60 1.76
C LEU A 23 12.76 -0.97 0.28
N GLY A 24 11.73 -0.80 -0.54
CA GLY A 24 11.79 -1.07 -1.97
C GLY A 24 12.84 -0.18 -2.67
N TYR A 25 12.90 1.11 -2.31
CA TYR A 25 13.91 2.03 -2.83
C TYR A 25 15.33 1.62 -2.47
N THR A 26 15.59 1.25 -1.20
CA THR A 26 16.93 0.77 -0.79
C THR A 26 17.36 -0.49 -1.55
N ARG A 27 16.41 -1.40 -1.84
CA ARG A 27 16.69 -2.62 -2.59
C ARG A 27 16.87 -2.38 -4.08
N LEU A 28 16.20 -1.38 -4.65
CA LEU A 28 16.34 -1.01 -6.05
C LEU A 28 17.70 -0.35 -6.33
N HIS A 29 18.21 0.46 -5.38
CA HIS A 29 19.52 1.07 -5.48
C HIS A 29 20.68 0.11 -5.20
N GLY A 30 20.50 -0.85 -4.29
CA GLY A 30 21.56 -1.80 -3.91
C GLY A 30 21.71 -3.01 -4.84
N ASN A 31 20.67 -3.36 -5.59
CA ASN A 31 20.66 -4.42 -6.61
C ASN A 31 19.98 -3.86 -7.86
N GLU A 32 20.76 -3.59 -8.91
CA GLU A 32 20.31 -3.08 -10.21
C GLU A 32 18.98 -3.73 -10.65
N GLY A 33 17.85 -3.02 -10.50
CA GLY A 33 16.55 -3.48 -10.97
C GLY A 33 15.95 -4.68 -10.23
N SER A 34 16.21 -4.86 -8.93
CA SER A 34 15.60 -5.95 -8.15
C SER A 34 14.07 -5.98 -8.29
N LEU A 35 13.53 -7.07 -8.85
CA LEU A 35 12.09 -7.30 -9.00
C LEU A 35 11.35 -7.23 -7.66
N ALA A 36 12.00 -7.67 -6.58
CA ALA A 36 11.48 -7.54 -5.23
C ALA A 36 11.39 -6.06 -4.77
N GLY A 37 12.36 -5.23 -5.14
CA GLY A 37 12.34 -3.79 -4.88
C GLY A 37 11.20 -3.10 -5.64
N LEU A 38 11.02 -3.42 -6.92
CA LEU A 38 9.90 -2.91 -7.73
C LEU A 38 8.54 -3.34 -7.18
N ALA A 39 8.38 -4.61 -6.82
CA ALA A 39 7.16 -5.13 -6.22
C ALA A 39 6.84 -4.45 -4.88
N ALA A 40 7.87 -4.22 -4.05
CA ALA A 40 7.71 -3.50 -2.78
C ALA A 40 7.27 -2.05 -3.00
N ILE A 41 7.86 -1.36 -3.98
CA ILE A 41 7.46 0.02 -4.31
C ILE A 41 6.02 0.06 -4.81
N ALA A 42 5.66 -0.79 -5.78
CA ALA A 42 4.30 -0.83 -6.34
C ALA A 42 3.26 -1.18 -5.26
N GLY A 43 3.52 -2.21 -4.45
CA GLY A 43 2.65 -2.58 -3.34
C GLY A 43 2.52 -1.48 -2.28
N GLY A 44 3.64 -0.87 -1.89
CA GLY A 44 3.67 0.24 -0.93
C GLY A 44 2.88 1.46 -1.42
N ALA A 45 3.00 1.79 -2.70
CA ALA A 45 2.24 2.87 -3.33
C ALA A 45 0.72 2.60 -3.30
N LEU A 46 0.28 1.41 -3.69
CA LEU A 46 -1.14 1.03 -3.67
C LEU A 46 -1.73 1.03 -2.26
N ILE A 47 -0.96 0.55 -1.27
CA ILE A 47 -1.34 0.59 0.14
C ILE A 47 -1.53 2.04 0.60
N LEU A 48 -0.54 2.90 0.33
CA LEU A 48 -0.58 4.30 0.72
C LEU A 48 -1.71 5.06 0.03
N GLU A 49 -1.91 4.85 -1.27
CA GLU A 49 -3.02 5.42 -2.03
C GLU A 49 -4.36 5.09 -1.36
N SER A 50 -4.58 3.82 -0.99
CA SER A 50 -5.82 3.41 -0.32
C SER A 50 -6.02 4.04 1.06
N ALA A 51 -4.97 4.50 1.73
CA ALA A 51 -5.06 5.30 2.96
C ALA A 51 -5.53 6.74 2.70
N ILE A 52 -5.15 7.31 1.54
CA ILE A 52 -5.50 8.67 1.15
C ILE A 52 -6.94 8.70 0.63
N THR A 53 -7.26 7.82 -0.32
CA THR A 53 -8.57 7.76 -0.98
C THR A 53 -9.65 7.09 -0.14
N ARG A 54 -9.25 6.32 0.88
CA ARG A 54 -10.12 5.49 1.73
C ARG A 54 -10.92 4.44 0.94
N THR A 55 -10.43 4.10 -0.25
CA THR A 55 -11.00 3.08 -1.13
C THR A 55 -9.93 2.06 -1.46
N CYS A 56 -10.26 0.78 -1.28
CA CYS A 56 -9.40 -0.34 -1.65
C CYS A 56 -10.18 -1.28 -2.58
N PRO A 57 -9.81 -1.40 -3.87
CA PRO A 57 -10.45 -2.31 -4.82
C PRO A 57 -10.40 -3.76 -4.36
N VAL A 58 -9.30 -4.19 -3.76
CA VAL A 58 -9.16 -5.56 -3.23
C VAL A 58 -10.15 -5.81 -2.09
N ASN A 59 -10.31 -4.87 -1.14
CA ASN A 59 -11.36 -4.98 -0.12
C ASN A 59 -12.74 -5.08 -0.76
N ALA A 60 -13.04 -4.28 -1.79
CA ALA A 60 -14.32 -4.32 -2.48
C ALA A 60 -14.57 -5.65 -3.20
N MET A 61 -13.56 -6.21 -3.88
CA MET A 61 -13.63 -7.51 -4.56
C MET A 61 -13.84 -8.66 -3.57
N LEU A 62 -13.29 -8.53 -2.35
CA LEU A 62 -13.45 -9.50 -1.27
C LEU A 62 -14.69 -9.24 -0.39
N GLY A 63 -15.48 -8.20 -0.67
CA GLY A 63 -16.64 -7.83 0.16
C GLY A 63 -16.30 -7.31 1.56
N ILE A 64 -15.05 -6.89 1.79
CA ILE A 64 -14.55 -6.39 3.06
C ILE A 64 -14.83 -4.89 3.20
N ASN A 65 -15.29 -4.47 4.38
CA ASN A 65 -15.40 -3.08 4.77
C ASN A 65 -14.83 -2.90 6.18
N THR A 66 -13.79 -2.10 6.32
CA THR A 66 -13.13 -1.84 7.61
C THR A 66 -13.54 -0.52 8.26
N ARG A 67 -14.50 0.19 7.65
CA ARG A 67 -15.07 1.44 8.19
C ARG A 67 -15.86 1.22 9.47
#